data_AF-A0A3R7FWT0-F1
#
_entry.id   AF-A0A3R7FWT0-F1
#
_cell.length_a   1.000
_cell.length_b   1.000
_cell.length_c   1.000
_cell.angle_alpha   90.00
_cell.angle_beta   90.00
_cell.angle_gamma   90.00
#
_symmetry.space_group_name_H-M   'P 1'
#
loop_
_entity.id
_entity.type
_entity.pdbx_description
1 polymer ?
#
loop_
_entity_poly.entity_id
_entity_poly.type
_entity_poly.pdbx_seq_one_letter_code
_entity_poly.pdbx_strand_id
1 'polypeptide(L)'
;MMAGAGSFGEYLDIDAKQTSYQALITHGKLLAGQRVLILGGSNATGLFGIQITKALGAEVITMASARNVELVKSVGADQVI
;
A
#
# COMPACT_ATOMS: atom_id res chain seq x y z
N MET A 1 -24.64 19.73 4.95
CA MET A 1 -23.91 19.94 3.68
C MET A 1 -23.13 18.67 3.40
N MET A 2 -23.34 18.06 2.24
CA MET A 2 -22.97 16.66 1.96
C MET A 2 -21.50 16.52 1.54
N ALA A 3 -20.73 15.70 2.24
CA ALA A 3 -19.42 15.24 1.75
C ALA A 3 -19.67 14.20 0.64
N GLY A 4 -19.08 14.45 -0.54
CA GLY A 4 -19.38 13.78 -1.79
C GLY A 4 -19.07 12.28 -1.82
N ALA A 5 -19.87 11.55 -2.58
CA ALA A 5 -19.56 10.18 -3.00
C ALA A 5 -18.27 10.18 -3.83
N GLY A 6 -17.35 9.26 -3.53
CA GLY A 6 -16.13 9.06 -4.31
C GLY A 6 -16.43 8.72 -5.77
N SER A 7 -15.42 8.85 -6.63
CA SER A 7 -15.50 8.44 -8.04
C SER A 7 -15.74 6.94 -8.16
N PHE A 8 -16.33 6.50 -9.28
CA PHE A 8 -16.56 5.07 -9.53
C PHE A 8 -15.26 4.23 -9.47
N GLY A 9 -14.12 4.81 -9.85
CA GLY A 9 -12.80 4.17 -9.73
C GLY A 9 -12.42 3.88 -8.27
N GLU A 10 -12.62 4.84 -7.37
CA GLU A 10 -12.34 4.67 -5.93
C GLU A 10 -13.22 3.60 -5.28
N TYR A 11 -14.44 3.38 -5.80
CA TYR A 11 -15.30 2.29 -5.36
C TYR A 11 -14.74 0.91 -5.73
N LEU A 12 -14.13 0.76 -6.90
CA LEU A 12 -13.51 -0.52 -7.32
C LEU A 12 -12.27 -0.86 -6.49
N ASP A 13 -11.56 0.16 -6.02
CA ASP A 13 -10.32 0.01 -5.25
C ASP A 13 -10.55 -0.37 -3.77
N ILE A 14 -11.81 -0.38 -3.30
CA ILE A 14 -12.14 -0.70 -1.90
C ILE A 14 -11.68 -2.11 -1.50
N ASP A 15 -11.81 -3.07 -2.42
CA ASP A 15 -11.45 -4.47 -2.19
C ASP A 15 -9.93 -4.65 -2.13
N ALA A 16 -9.19 -3.89 -2.93
CA ALA A 16 -7.72 -3.90 -2.93
C ALA A 16 -7.18 -3.34 -1.60
N LYS A 17 -7.76 -2.24 -1.12
CA LYS A 17 -7.44 -1.67 0.20
C LYS A 17 -7.74 -2.66 1.32
N GLN A 18 -8.92 -3.27 1.30
CA GLN A 18 -9.35 -4.22 2.34
C GLN A 18 -8.45 -5.46 2.37
N THR A 19 -8.11 -6.01 1.21
CA THR A 19 -7.17 -7.13 1.09
C THR A 19 -5.81 -6.79 1.70
N SER A 20 -5.27 -5.60 1.38
CA SER A 20 -3.99 -5.13 1.92
C SER A 20 -4.02 -5.00 3.44
N TYR A 21 -5.09 -4.42 3.98
CA TYR A 21 -5.26 -4.24 5.41
C TYR A 21 -5.37 -5.59 6.14
N GLN A 22 -6.15 -6.53 5.61
CA GLN A 22 -6.30 -7.86 6.18
C GLN A 22 -4.96 -8.60 6.19
N ALA A 23 -4.21 -8.55 5.09
CA ALA A 23 -2.91 -9.20 4.98
C ALA A 23 -1.90 -8.62 5.98
N LEU A 24 -1.80 -7.29 6.10
CA LEU A 24 -0.78 -6.63 6.92
C LEU A 24 -1.15 -6.59 8.41
N ILE A 25 -2.38 -6.22 8.73
CA ILE A 25 -2.80 -5.91 10.10
C ILE A 25 -3.53 -7.09 10.74
N THR A 26 -4.59 -7.59 10.10
CA THR A 26 -5.44 -8.63 10.69
C THR A 26 -4.71 -9.97 10.81
N HIS A 27 -4.06 -10.40 9.74
CA HIS A 27 -3.41 -11.71 9.67
C HIS A 27 -1.90 -11.63 9.86
N GLY A 28 -1.24 -10.67 9.20
CA GLY A 28 0.20 -10.47 9.30
C GLY A 28 0.66 -9.89 10.62
N LYS A 29 -0.23 -9.21 11.36
CA LYS A 29 0.04 -8.58 12.67
C LYS A 29 1.34 -7.77 12.65
N LEU A 30 1.56 -7.05 11.55
CA LEU A 30 2.73 -6.19 11.40
C LEU A 30 2.75 -5.17 12.54
N LEU A 31 3.92 -4.90 13.08
CA LEU A 31 4.15 -3.92 14.13
C LEU A 31 5.06 -2.80 13.64
N ALA A 32 4.93 -1.62 14.25
CA ALA A 32 5.84 -0.50 14.01
C ALA A 32 7.30 -0.92 14.23
N GLY A 33 8.21 -0.36 13.42
CA GLY A 33 9.64 -0.71 13.43
C GLY A 33 10.00 -2.04 12.77
N GLN A 34 9.02 -2.85 12.36
CA GLN A 34 9.28 -4.03 11.53
C GLN A 34 9.42 -3.65 10.05
N ARG A 35 9.85 -4.62 9.24
CA ARG A 35 10.04 -4.46 7.80
C ARG A 35 9.18 -5.46 7.06
N VAL A 36 8.61 -5.06 5.93
CA VAL A 36 7.79 -5.93 5.08
C VAL A 36 8.20 -5.80 3.61
N LEU A 37 8.20 -6.93 2.90
CA LEU A 37 8.37 -6.98 1.46
C LEU A 37 6.99 -7.01 0.78
N ILE A 38 6.69 -6.00 -0.02
CA ILE A 38 5.46 -5.89 -0.80
C ILE A 38 5.77 -6.24 -2.26
N LEU A 39 5.23 -7.36 -2.72
CA LEU A 39 5.36 -7.80 -4.11
C LEU A 39 4.39 -7.01 -5.01
N GLY A 40 4.88 -6.55 -6.16
CA GLY A 40 4.07 -5.81 -7.13
C GLY A 40 3.57 -4.46 -6.59
N GLY A 41 4.47 -3.64 -6.04
CA GLY A 41 4.13 -2.38 -5.36
C GLY A 41 3.33 -1.37 -6.18
N SER A 42 3.36 -1.47 -7.51
CA SER A 42 2.67 -0.53 -8.41
C SER A 42 1.26 -0.94 -8.83
N ASN A 43 0.70 -2.02 -8.30
CA ASN A 43 -0.72 -2.37 -8.49
C ASN A 43 -1.58 -1.80 -7.34
N ALA A 44 -2.91 -1.86 -7.47
CA ALA A 44 -3.82 -1.26 -6.47
C ALA A 44 -3.52 -1.75 -5.04
N THR A 45 -3.44 -3.07 -4.83
CA THR A 45 -3.13 -3.68 -3.53
C THR A 45 -1.74 -3.28 -3.03
N GLY A 46 -0.74 -3.26 -3.90
CA GLY A 46 0.62 -2.86 -3.58
C GLY A 46 0.70 -1.41 -3.10
N LEU A 47 0.05 -0.49 -3.81
CA LEU A 47 0.02 0.93 -3.47
C LEU A 47 -0.69 1.18 -2.13
N PHE A 48 -1.79 0.48 -1.84
CA PHE A 48 -2.41 0.55 -0.51
C PHE A 48 -1.53 -0.08 0.56
N GLY A 49 -0.92 -1.23 0.28
CA GLY A 49 -0.01 -1.90 1.21
C GLY A 49 1.14 -1.00 1.63
N ILE A 50 1.79 -0.32 0.68
CA ILE A 50 2.88 0.62 0.96
C ILE A 50 2.39 1.71 1.91
N GLN A 51 1.29 2.38 1.59
CA GLN A 51 0.76 3.48 2.41
C GLN A 51 0.34 3.02 3.81
N ILE A 52 -0.32 1.86 3.93
CA ILE A 52 -0.73 1.28 5.22
C ILE A 52 0.50 0.96 6.07
N THR A 53 1.50 0.29 5.50
CA THR A 53 2.75 -0.02 6.21
C THR A 53 3.46 1.24 6.69
N LYS A 54 3.52 2.29 5.87
CA LYS A 54 4.11 3.57 6.28
C LYS A 54 3.33 4.27 7.37
N ALA A 55 2.00 4.29 7.28
CA ALA A 55 1.14 4.84 8.32
C ALA A 55 1.28 4.10 9.66
N LEU A 56 1.59 2.80 9.62
CA LEU A 56 1.88 1.99 10.80
C LEU A 56 3.25 2.28 11.44
N GLY A 57 4.16 2.95 10.72
CA GLY A 57 5.54 3.18 11.17
C GLY A 57 6.46 1.98 10.95
N ALA A 58 6.15 1.13 9.97
CA ALA A 58 7.01 0.04 9.51
C ALA A 58 7.78 0.43 8.23
N GLU A 59 8.86 -0.29 7.93
CA GLU A 59 9.67 -0.09 6.73
C GLU A 59 9.09 -0.86 5.54
N VAL A 60 9.02 -0.20 4.40
CA VAL A 60 8.53 -0.77 3.14
C VAL A 60 9.70 -1.10 2.21
N ILE A 61 9.84 -2.38 1.91
CA ILE A 61 10.62 -2.86 0.77
C ILE A 61 9.62 -3.30 -0.29
N THR A 62 9.76 -2.89 -1.55
CA THR A 62 8.80 -3.27 -2.60
C THR A 62 9.45 -3.60 -3.93
N MET A 63 8.80 -4.46 -4.72
CA MET A 63 9.20 -4.76 -6.10
C MET A 63 8.39 -3.93 -7.09
N ALA A 64 9.06 -3.30 -8.05
CA ALA A 64 8.40 -2.57 -9.12
C ALA A 64 9.22 -2.58 -10.42
N SER A 65 8.54 -2.48 -11.57
CA SER A 65 9.25 -2.23 -12.83
C SER A 65 9.95 -0.87 -12.79
N ALA A 66 11.06 -0.71 -13.50
CA ALA A 66 11.83 0.55 -13.56
C ALA A 66 10.97 1.80 -13.80
N ARG A 67 9.98 1.73 -14.70
CA ARG A 67 9.06 2.85 -15.00
C ARG A 67 8.18 3.29 -13.82
N ASN A 68 8.00 2.44 -12.81
CA ASN A 68 7.11 2.66 -11.67
C ASN A 68 7.89 2.94 -10.36
N VAL A 69 9.22 3.02 -10.40
CA VAL A 69 10.05 3.26 -9.21
C VAL A 69 9.66 4.58 -8.53
N GLU A 70 9.50 5.65 -9.29
CA GLU A 70 9.13 6.96 -8.74
C GLU A 70 7.70 6.95 -8.17
N LEU A 71 6.78 6.22 -8.80
CA LEU A 71 5.43 6.04 -8.27
C LEU A 71 5.47 5.38 -6.88
N VAL A 72 6.11 4.22 -6.75
CA VAL A 72 6.12 3.49 -5.46
C VAL A 72 6.88 4.23 -4.37
N LYS A 73 7.93 4.98 -4.72
CA LYS A 73 8.63 5.87 -3.79
C LYS A 73 7.75 7.03 -3.32
N SER A 74 6.99 7.65 -4.24
CA SER A 74 6.11 8.77 -3.92
C SER A 74 5.00 8.42 -2.91
N VAL A 75 4.59 7.15 -2.87
CA VAL A 75 3.61 6.64 -1.89
C VAL A 75 4.24 6.08 -0.61
N GLY A 76 5.58 6.09 -0.53
CA GLY A 76 6.31 5.85 0.72
C GLY A 76 7.19 4.59 0.75
N ALA A 77 7.52 3.97 -0.38
CA ALA A 77 8.50 2.88 -0.37
C ALA A 77 9.88 3.36 0.09
N ASP A 78 10.47 2.68 1.08
CA ASP A 78 11.82 2.98 1.59
C ASP A 78 12.89 2.37 0.69
N GLN A 79 12.62 1.16 0.17
CA GLN A 79 13.51 0.45 -0.75
C GLN A 79 12.72 -0.13 -1.92
N VAL A 80 13.29 -0.06 -3.12
CA VAL A 80 12.68 -0.61 -4.34
C VAL A 80 13.64 -1.59 -5.01
N ILE A 81 13.15 -2.78 -5.33
CA ILE A 81 13.85 -3.87 -6.04
C ILE A 81 13.31 -4.00 -7.46
#